data_AF-A0A1H6F6W8-F1
#
_entry.id   AF-A0A1H6F6W8-F1
#
_cell.length_a   1.000
_cell.length_b   1.000
_cell.length_c   1.000
_cell.angle_alpha   90.00
_cell.angle_beta   90.00
_cell.angle_gamma   90.00
#
_symmetry.space_group_name_H-M   'P 1'
#
loop_
_entity.id
_entity.type
_entity.pdbx_description
1 polymer ?
#
loop_
_entity_poly.entity_id
_entity_poly.type
_entity_poly.pdbx_seq_one_letter_code
_entity_poly.pdbx_strand_id
1 'polypeptide(L)'
;MDKEYEKKLDEYIKNHLSKYVQYHLDNGYELHSIKECLKTYGYSHKELNIITKGMVSHHKASKTKYHPDDLEGETYYYIRGMISNYIKKQEMHGFKLPDIRNALLKYGHHKNMIDDAIAMVRFQADLKVNPTYLFFAGIITMVLLIFALSAMLKTPFIIMLYVFCPAIITYGLSYIAVPFLKKNQQMISIGSIVLTIVLFMFIFPLLENAQADSQILLVLNAIMAFFFTGIYVLFYTPEPKKVHKRKK
;
A
#
# COMPACT_ATOMS: atom_id res chain seq x y z
N MET A 1 14.45 -33.34 -20.88
CA MET A 1 13.51 -33.50 -19.75
C MET A 1 12.91 -34.87 -19.86
N ASP A 2 12.76 -35.58 -18.74
CA ASP A 2 12.16 -36.92 -18.70
C ASP A 2 10.65 -36.82 -19.01
N LYS A 3 10.14 -37.69 -19.89
CA LYS A 3 8.72 -37.73 -20.27
C LYS A 3 7.82 -37.98 -19.05
N GLU A 4 8.31 -38.69 -18.05
CA GLU A 4 7.59 -38.93 -16.80
C GLU A 4 7.45 -37.64 -15.97
N TYR A 5 8.50 -36.82 -15.93
CA TYR A 5 8.48 -35.53 -15.23
C TYR A 5 7.52 -34.54 -15.88
N GLU A 6 7.50 -34.44 -17.21
CA GLU A 6 6.56 -33.58 -17.94
C GLU A 6 5.10 -33.97 -17.66
N LYS A 7 4.81 -35.27 -17.62
CA LYS A 7 3.46 -35.78 -17.31
C LYS A 7 3.04 -35.42 -15.87
N LYS A 8 3.91 -35.64 -14.89
CA LYS A 8 3.65 -35.29 -13.47
C LYS A 8 3.43 -33.79 -13.28
N LEU A 9 4.21 -32.97 -13.99
CA LEU A 9 4.08 -31.51 -13.95
C LEU A 9 2.75 -31.02 -14.55
N ASP A 10 2.36 -31.56 -15.70
CA ASP A 10 1.08 -31.22 -16.35
C ASP A 10 -0.12 -31.60 -15.48
N GLU A 11 -0.07 -32.78 -14.85
CA GLU A 11 -1.11 -33.23 -13.92
C GLU A 11 -1.20 -32.34 -12.67
N TYR A 12 -0.06 -31.95 -12.09
CA TYR A 12 -0.01 -30.99 -10.99
C TYR A 12 -0.61 -29.64 -11.37
N ILE A 13 -0.23 -29.08 -12.52
CA ILE A 13 -0.72 -27.78 -13.00
C ILE A 13 -2.24 -27.83 -13.19
N LYS A 14 -2.76 -28.89 -13.83
CA LYS A 14 -4.20 -29.07 -14.03
C LYS A 14 -4.95 -29.16 -12.71
N ASN A 15 -4.46 -29.96 -11.77
CA ASN A 15 -5.09 -30.10 -10.46
C ASN A 15 -5.08 -28.76 -9.68
N HIS A 16 -3.97 -28.04 -9.70
CA HIS A 16 -3.85 -26.74 -9.06
C HIS A 16 -4.81 -25.71 -9.68
N LEU A 17 -4.88 -25.64 -11.01
CA LEU A 17 -5.81 -24.75 -11.72
C LEU A 17 -7.27 -25.11 -11.47
N SER A 18 -7.61 -26.41 -11.43
CA SER A 18 -8.96 -26.85 -11.10
C SER A 18 -9.38 -26.39 -9.71
N LYS A 19 -8.51 -26.55 -8.71
CA LYS A 19 -8.74 -26.06 -7.35
C LYS A 19 -8.89 -24.54 -7.31
N TYR A 20 -8.06 -23.82 -8.06
CA TYR A 20 -8.14 -22.36 -8.18
C TYR A 20 -9.49 -21.91 -8.76
N VAL A 21 -9.92 -22.51 -9.88
CA VAL A 21 -11.21 -22.19 -10.51
C VAL A 21 -12.36 -22.51 -9.56
N GLN A 22 -12.36 -23.70 -8.96
CA GLN A 22 -13.42 -24.10 -8.04
C GLN A 22 -13.51 -23.14 -6.84
N TYR A 23 -12.37 -22.77 -6.25
CA TYR A 23 -12.32 -21.80 -5.17
C TYR A 23 -12.98 -20.47 -5.56
N HIS A 24 -12.71 -19.93 -6.75
CA HIS A 24 -13.33 -18.68 -7.18
C HIS A 24 -14.83 -18.84 -7.50
N LEU A 25 -15.24 -19.96 -8.09
CA LEU A 25 -16.66 -20.27 -8.32
C LEU A 25 -17.45 -20.37 -7.01
N ASP A 26 -16.84 -20.97 -5.98
CA ASP A 26 -17.44 -21.10 -4.65
C ASP A 26 -17.48 -19.77 -3.89
N ASN A 27 -16.66 -18.79 -4.28
CA ASN A 27 -16.71 -17.42 -3.77
C ASN A 27 -17.62 -16.49 -4.60
N GLY A 28 -18.44 -17.03 -5.51
CA GLY A 28 -19.45 -16.29 -6.27
C GLY A 28 -18.97 -15.65 -7.56
N TYR A 29 -17.72 -15.88 -7.99
CA TYR A 29 -17.26 -15.44 -9.31
C TYR A 29 -17.92 -16.25 -10.43
N GLU A 30 -18.10 -15.61 -11.58
CA GLU A 30 -18.60 -16.28 -12.76
C GLU A 30 -17.48 -16.97 -13.52
N LEU A 31 -17.79 -18.13 -14.11
CA LEU A 31 -16.82 -18.93 -14.85
C LEU A 31 -16.17 -18.13 -15.99
N HIS A 32 -16.94 -17.25 -16.62
CA HIS A 32 -16.43 -16.37 -17.68
C HIS A 32 -15.33 -15.43 -17.14
N SER A 33 -15.56 -14.76 -16.02
CA SER A 33 -14.61 -13.83 -15.39
C SER A 33 -13.33 -14.53 -14.96
N ILE A 34 -13.44 -15.75 -14.42
CA ILE A 34 -12.27 -16.59 -14.06
C ILE A 34 -11.47 -16.97 -15.31
N LYS A 35 -12.14 -17.35 -16.40
CA LYS A 35 -11.46 -17.65 -17.68
C LYS A 35 -10.73 -16.43 -18.23
N GLU A 36 -11.35 -15.25 -18.20
CA GLU A 36 -10.71 -13.99 -18.64
C GLU A 36 -9.49 -13.66 -17.78
N CYS A 37 -9.58 -13.79 -16.46
CA CYS A 37 -8.44 -13.66 -15.55
C CYS A 37 -7.30 -14.62 -15.93
N LEU A 38 -7.58 -15.91 -16.09
CA LEU A 38 -6.56 -16.91 -16.45
C LEU A 38 -5.95 -16.68 -17.84
N LYS A 39 -6.69 -16.12 -18.81
CA LYS A 39 -6.11 -15.73 -20.10
C LYS A 39 -5.00 -14.68 -19.94
N THR A 40 -5.13 -13.75 -18.99
CA THR A 40 -4.08 -12.75 -18.71
C THR A 40 -2.77 -13.37 -18.22
N TYR A 41 -2.85 -14.56 -17.61
CA TYR A 41 -1.70 -15.36 -17.18
C TYR A 41 -1.12 -16.25 -18.29
N GLY A 42 -1.68 -16.20 -19.50
CA GLY A 42 -1.15 -16.88 -20.69
C GLY A 42 -1.71 -18.28 -20.96
N TYR A 43 -2.75 -18.70 -20.23
CA TYR A 43 -3.44 -19.97 -20.48
C TYR A 43 -4.25 -19.92 -21.78
N SER A 44 -4.15 -20.96 -22.59
CA SER A 44 -4.85 -21.08 -23.87
C SER A 44 -6.32 -21.44 -23.67
N HIS A 45 -7.15 -21.11 -24.66
CA HIS A 45 -8.57 -21.45 -24.63
C HIS A 45 -8.82 -22.97 -24.48
N LYS A 46 -7.97 -23.80 -25.11
CA LYS A 46 -8.07 -25.26 -25.05
C LYS A 46 -7.83 -25.80 -23.64
N GLU A 47 -6.78 -25.33 -22.97
CA GLU A 47 -6.45 -25.72 -21.59
C GLU A 47 -7.56 -25.31 -20.63
N LEU A 48 -8.06 -24.08 -20.76
CA LEU A 48 -9.15 -23.59 -19.92
C LEU A 48 -10.43 -24.40 -20.11
N ASN A 49 -10.77 -24.80 -21.33
CA ASN A 49 -11.95 -25.64 -21.57
C ASN A 49 -11.80 -27.03 -20.96
N ILE A 50 -10.59 -27.61 -20.94
CA ILE A 50 -10.34 -28.90 -20.29
C ILE A 50 -10.50 -28.78 -18.79
N ILE A 51 -9.87 -27.77 -18.18
CA ILE A 51 -9.86 -27.56 -16.72
C ILE A 51 -11.27 -27.24 -16.22
N THR A 52 -12.02 -26.39 -16.94
CA THR A 52 -13.34 -25.93 -16.52
C THR A 52 -14.49 -26.84 -16.91
N LYS A 53 -14.22 -27.97 -17.59
CA LYS A 53 -15.26 -28.86 -18.08
C LYS A 53 -16.03 -29.47 -16.92
N GLY A 54 -17.33 -29.21 -16.88
CA GLY A 54 -18.22 -29.76 -15.85
C GLY A 54 -18.08 -29.10 -14.47
N MET A 55 -17.32 -28.00 -14.35
CA MET A 55 -17.28 -27.24 -13.11
C MET A 55 -18.56 -26.44 -12.94
N VAL A 56 -19.15 -26.52 -11.76
CA VAL A 56 -20.38 -25.82 -11.39
C VAL A 56 -20.10 -25.04 -10.11
N SER A 57 -20.68 -23.84 -10.00
CA SER A 57 -20.65 -23.10 -8.75
C SER A 57 -21.55 -23.81 -7.74
N HIS A 58 -21.01 -24.13 -6.57
CA HIS A 58 -21.79 -24.64 -5.44
C HIS A 58 -22.33 -23.49 -4.57
N HIS A 59 -22.11 -22.24 -4.99
CA HIS A 59 -22.44 -21.08 -4.21
C HIS A 59 -23.95 -20.83 -4.20
N LYS A 60 -24.59 -21.02 -3.05
CA LYS A 60 -25.95 -20.52 -2.81
C LYS A 60 -25.86 -19.04 -2.47
N ALA A 61 -26.64 -18.20 -3.14
CA ALA A 61 -26.74 -16.79 -2.82
C ALA A 61 -26.97 -16.61 -1.31
N SER A 62 -26.00 -16.00 -0.63
CA SER A 62 -26.07 -15.80 0.81
C SER A 62 -27.06 -14.69 1.10
N LYS A 63 -27.90 -14.85 2.13
CA LYS A 63 -28.65 -13.71 2.68
C LYS A 63 -27.64 -12.66 3.14
N THR A 64 -27.97 -11.38 2.94
CA THR A 64 -27.11 -10.28 3.38
C THR A 64 -26.75 -10.46 4.85
N LYS A 65 -25.46 -10.58 5.17
CA LYS A 65 -25.01 -11.02 6.50
C LYS A 65 -25.21 -9.95 7.58
N TYR A 66 -25.05 -8.67 7.20
CA TYR A 66 -25.13 -7.52 8.11
C TYR A 66 -25.59 -6.27 7.35
N HIS A 67 -26.45 -5.44 7.94
CA HIS A 67 -26.71 -4.09 7.45
C HIS A 67 -25.63 -3.13 8.00
N PRO A 68 -25.17 -2.11 7.24
CA PRO A 68 -24.19 -1.14 7.72
C PRO A 68 -24.61 -0.44 9.02
N ASP A 69 -25.90 -0.17 9.16
CA ASP A 69 -26.46 0.52 10.33
C ASP A 69 -26.49 -0.36 11.60
N ASP A 70 -26.35 -1.68 11.44
CA ASP A 70 -26.30 -2.63 12.57
C ASP A 70 -24.88 -2.76 13.15
N LEU A 71 -23.89 -2.09 12.54
CA LEU A 71 -22.48 -2.20 12.92
C LEU A 71 -22.04 -0.94 13.66
N GLU A 72 -21.45 -1.13 14.84
CA GLU A 72 -20.73 -0.05 15.53
C GLU A 72 -19.62 0.52 14.64
N GLY A 73 -19.37 1.83 14.75
CA GLY A 73 -18.53 2.57 13.81
C GLY A 73 -17.15 1.93 13.56
N GLU A 74 -16.45 1.48 14.61
CA GLU A 74 -15.15 0.82 14.46
C GLU A 74 -15.24 -0.49 13.65
N THR A 75 -16.24 -1.33 13.96
CA THR A 75 -16.49 -2.59 13.25
C THR A 75 -16.82 -2.34 11.78
N TYR A 76 -17.62 -1.31 11.49
CA TYR A 76 -17.91 -0.90 10.12
C TYR A 76 -16.63 -0.52 9.36
N TYR A 77 -15.77 0.33 9.94
CA TYR A 77 -14.51 0.73 9.29
C TYR A 77 -13.55 -0.44 9.09
N TYR A 78 -13.48 -1.36 10.06
CA TYR A 78 -12.65 -2.56 9.95
C TYR A 78 -13.11 -3.46 8.80
N ILE A 79 -14.41 -3.77 8.71
CA ILE A 79 -14.96 -4.61 7.64
C ILE A 79 -14.80 -3.92 6.28
N ARG A 80 -15.07 -2.61 6.18
CA ARG A 80 -14.83 -1.83 4.97
C ARG A 80 -13.37 -1.90 4.53
N GLY A 81 -12.42 -1.81 5.47
CA GLY A 81 -10.99 -1.95 5.22
C GLY A 81 -10.63 -3.34 4.67
N MET A 82 -11.21 -4.40 5.24
CA MET A 82 -11.02 -5.77 4.72
C MET A 82 -11.55 -5.93 3.29
N ILE A 83 -12.73 -5.39 2.99
CA ILE A 83 -13.31 -5.43 1.64
C ILE A 83 -12.45 -4.64 0.66
N SER A 84 -11.98 -3.45 1.04
CA SER A 84 -11.06 -2.64 0.23
C SER A 84 -9.77 -3.40 -0.12
N ASN A 85 -9.16 -4.04 0.88
CA ASN A 85 -7.97 -4.88 0.69
C ASN A 85 -8.23 -6.08 -0.21
N TYR A 86 -9.39 -6.72 -0.07
CA TYR A 86 -9.82 -7.81 -0.93
C TYR A 86 -9.97 -7.35 -2.39
N ILE A 87 -10.66 -6.23 -2.63
CA ILE A 87 -10.83 -5.66 -3.98
C ILE A 87 -9.49 -5.44 -4.64
N LYS A 88 -8.56 -4.74 -3.97
CA LYS A 88 -7.21 -4.50 -4.49
C LYS A 88 -6.48 -5.79 -4.87
N LYS A 89 -6.55 -6.80 -4.00
CA LYS A 89 -5.90 -8.09 -4.24
C LYS A 89 -6.46 -8.79 -5.47
N GLN A 90 -7.78 -8.74 -5.69
CA GLN A 90 -8.41 -9.37 -6.85
C GLN A 90 -8.19 -8.60 -8.14
N GLU A 91 -8.15 -7.27 -8.10
CA GLU A 91 -7.74 -6.45 -9.25
C GLU A 91 -6.29 -6.73 -9.65
N MET A 92 -5.39 -6.94 -8.68
CA MET A 92 -4.01 -7.39 -8.95
C MET A 92 -3.94 -8.78 -9.59
N HIS A 93 -4.94 -9.63 -9.35
CA HIS A 93 -5.07 -10.92 -10.05
C HIS A 93 -5.73 -10.79 -11.43
N GLY A 94 -6.09 -9.59 -11.87
CA GLY A 94 -6.69 -9.35 -13.18
C GLY A 94 -8.21 -9.53 -13.24
N PHE A 95 -8.89 -9.65 -12.10
CA PHE A 95 -10.36 -9.58 -12.07
C PHE A 95 -10.82 -8.13 -12.28
N LYS A 96 -11.93 -7.95 -13.00
CA LYS A 96 -12.52 -6.63 -13.21
C LYS A 96 -13.37 -6.25 -12.00
N LEU A 97 -13.41 -4.96 -11.69
CA LEU A 97 -14.19 -4.42 -10.57
C LEU A 97 -15.68 -4.86 -10.57
N PRO A 98 -16.40 -4.90 -11.72
CA PRO A 98 -17.78 -5.40 -11.74
C PRO A 98 -17.91 -6.87 -11.31
N ASP A 99 -16.96 -7.72 -11.69
CA ASP A 99 -16.95 -9.13 -11.31
C ASP A 99 -16.71 -9.29 -9.80
N ILE A 100 -15.76 -8.52 -9.25
CA ILE A 100 -15.45 -8.51 -7.82
C ILE A 100 -16.67 -8.01 -7.02
N ARG A 101 -17.32 -6.95 -7.48
CA ARG A 101 -18.54 -6.40 -6.86
C ARG A 101 -19.66 -7.44 -6.83
N ASN A 102 -19.88 -8.13 -7.94
CA ASN A 102 -20.89 -9.19 -8.02
C ASN A 102 -20.56 -10.39 -7.12
N ALA A 103 -19.29 -10.79 -7.05
CA ALA A 103 -18.85 -11.85 -6.13
C ALA A 103 -19.10 -11.47 -4.66
N LEU A 104 -18.75 -10.25 -4.25
CA LEU A 104 -18.99 -9.74 -2.89
C LEU A 104 -20.49 -9.67 -2.54
N LEU A 105 -21.32 -9.24 -3.48
CA LEU A 105 -22.78 -9.23 -3.31
C LEU A 105 -23.31 -10.67 -3.14
N LYS A 106 -22.91 -11.59 -4.01
CA LYS A 106 -23.29 -13.01 -3.93
C LYS A 106 -22.83 -13.65 -2.61
N TYR A 107 -21.67 -13.25 -2.10
CA TYR A 107 -21.12 -13.68 -0.82
C TYR A 107 -21.91 -13.17 0.41
N GLY A 108 -22.79 -12.18 0.21
CA GLY A 108 -23.69 -11.64 1.23
C GLY A 108 -23.25 -10.31 1.85
N HIS A 109 -22.29 -9.60 1.25
CA HIS A 109 -21.94 -8.25 1.70
C HIS A 109 -23.00 -7.22 1.28
N HIS A 110 -23.24 -6.22 2.12
CA HIS A 110 -24.20 -5.17 1.82
C HIS A 110 -23.70 -4.24 0.71
N LYS A 111 -24.61 -3.81 -0.18
CA LYS A 111 -24.30 -2.96 -1.33
C LYS A 111 -23.55 -1.69 -0.95
N ASN A 112 -24.06 -0.94 0.04
CA ASN A 112 -23.45 0.33 0.45
C ASN A 112 -22.01 0.15 0.94
N MET A 113 -21.77 -0.88 1.76
CA MET A 113 -20.42 -1.18 2.27
C MET A 113 -19.43 -1.53 1.15
N ILE A 114 -19.91 -2.24 0.11
CA ILE A 114 -19.09 -2.51 -1.08
C ILE A 114 -18.81 -1.21 -1.84
N ASP A 115 -19.83 -0.37 -2.06
CA ASP A 115 -19.68 0.88 -2.80
C ASP A 115 -18.72 1.85 -2.04
N ASP A 116 -18.80 1.91 -0.71
CA ASP A 116 -17.89 2.69 0.15
C ASP A 116 -16.45 2.16 0.12
N ALA A 117 -16.27 0.83 0.09
CA ALA A 117 -14.97 0.20 -0.07
C ALA A 117 -14.38 0.48 -1.45
N ILE A 118 -15.19 0.43 -2.51
CA ILE A 118 -14.78 0.79 -3.88
C ILE A 118 -14.32 2.25 -3.94
N ALA A 119 -15.06 3.18 -3.33
CA ALA A 119 -14.68 4.59 -3.27
C ALA A 119 -13.32 4.77 -2.58
N MET A 120 -13.07 4.04 -1.49
CA MET A 120 -11.78 4.05 -0.80
C MET A 120 -10.63 3.54 -1.68
N VAL A 121 -10.85 2.45 -2.43
CA VAL A 121 -9.84 1.90 -3.36
C VAL A 121 -9.51 2.90 -4.45
N ARG A 122 -10.51 3.55 -5.06
CA ARG A 122 -10.32 4.57 -6.10
C ARG A 122 -9.54 5.77 -5.59
N PHE A 123 -9.95 6.32 -4.45
CA PHE A 123 -9.24 7.43 -3.81
C PHE A 123 -7.76 7.09 -3.57
N GLN A 124 -7.47 5.86 -3.11
CA GLN A 124 -6.10 5.40 -2.91
C GLN A 124 -5.33 5.12 -4.23
N ALA A 125 -6.02 4.75 -5.31
CA ALA A 125 -5.42 4.56 -6.62
C ALA A 125 -5.07 5.90 -7.29
N ASP A 126 -5.93 6.92 -7.11
CA ASP A 126 -5.73 8.28 -7.61
C ASP A 126 -4.62 9.00 -6.82
N LEU A 127 -4.44 8.65 -5.55
CA LEU A 127 -3.34 9.11 -4.69
C LEU A 127 -1.99 8.43 -4.97
N LYS A 128 -1.80 7.77 -6.11
CA LYS A 128 -0.47 7.29 -6.54
C LYS A 128 0.45 8.46 -6.86
N VAL A 129 0.94 9.11 -5.81
CA VAL A 129 1.96 10.15 -5.91
C VAL A 129 3.29 9.43 -6.13
N ASN A 130 3.98 9.80 -7.20
CA ASN A 130 5.32 9.24 -7.43
C ASN A 130 6.22 9.66 -6.25
N PRO A 131 6.89 8.69 -5.59
CA PRO A 131 7.59 8.91 -4.32
C PRO A 131 8.70 9.95 -4.44
N THR A 132 9.29 10.09 -5.63
CA THR A 132 10.30 11.11 -5.92
C THR A 132 9.70 12.52 -5.81
N TYR A 133 8.51 12.76 -6.36
CA TYR A 133 7.86 14.07 -6.22
C TYR A 133 7.47 14.35 -4.78
N LEU A 134 6.98 13.35 -4.05
CA LEU A 134 6.64 13.49 -2.64
C LEU A 134 7.87 13.85 -1.80
N PHE A 135 9.01 13.22 -2.09
CA PHE A 135 10.29 13.53 -1.45
C PHE A 135 10.72 14.98 -1.70
N PHE A 136 10.77 15.41 -2.96
CA PHE A 136 11.18 16.78 -3.28
C PHE A 136 10.19 17.84 -2.76
N ALA A 137 8.88 17.57 -2.81
CA ALA A 137 7.87 18.43 -2.22
C ALA A 137 8.06 18.55 -0.69
N GLY A 138 8.40 17.45 -0.01
CA GLY A 138 8.76 17.44 1.40
C GLY A 138 9.96 18.33 1.70
N ILE A 139 11.06 18.19 0.94
CA ILE A 139 12.26 19.03 1.10
C ILE A 139 11.95 20.51 0.89
N ILE A 140 11.23 20.87 -0.18
CA ILE A 140 10.84 22.27 -0.45
C ILE A 140 10.02 22.82 0.72
N THR A 141 9.05 22.05 1.22
CA THR A 141 8.20 22.46 2.34
C THR A 141 9.01 22.64 3.63
N MET A 142 9.95 21.74 3.93
CA MET A 142 10.87 21.89 5.08
C MET A 142 11.70 23.17 4.96
N VAL A 143 12.27 23.46 3.79
CA VAL A 143 13.08 24.67 3.57
C VAL A 143 12.23 25.93 3.74
N LEU A 144 11.00 25.95 3.24
CA LEU A 144 10.06 27.07 3.42
C LEU A 144 9.69 27.27 4.89
N LEU A 145 9.46 26.19 5.64
CA LEU A 145 9.20 26.27 7.08
C LEU A 145 10.41 26.80 7.86
N ILE A 146 11.62 26.33 7.53
CA ILE A 146 12.87 26.83 8.14
C ILE A 146 13.06 28.31 7.82
N PHE A 147 12.76 28.75 6.60
CA PHE A 147 12.79 30.16 6.21
C PHE A 147 11.79 31.00 7.02
N ALA A 148 10.56 30.53 7.16
CA ALA A 148 9.55 31.19 7.97
C ALA A 148 9.99 31.29 9.45
N LEU A 149 10.51 30.21 10.03
CA LEU A 149 11.03 30.19 11.40
C LEU A 149 12.23 31.13 11.56
N SER A 150 13.14 31.19 10.59
CA SER A 150 14.26 32.12 10.56
C SER A 150 13.80 33.58 10.62
N ALA A 151 12.78 33.93 9.83
CA ALA A 151 12.20 35.27 9.86
C ALA A 151 11.52 35.58 11.21
N MET A 152 10.77 34.63 11.79
CA MET A 152 10.08 34.80 13.07
C MET A 152 11.06 34.95 14.24
N LEU A 153 12.11 34.14 14.26
CA LEU A 153 13.13 34.13 15.32
C LEU A 153 14.27 35.12 15.10
N LYS A 154 14.20 35.93 14.03
CA LYS A 154 15.24 36.90 13.64
C LYS A 154 16.65 36.29 13.59
N THR A 155 16.74 35.00 13.30
CA THR A 155 18.00 34.25 13.25
C THR A 155 18.42 34.11 11.78
N PRO A 156 19.70 34.29 11.41
CA PRO A 156 20.15 34.11 10.04
C PRO A 156 19.72 32.76 9.45
N PHE A 157 19.18 32.79 8.22
CA PHE A 157 18.65 31.60 7.56
C PHE A 157 19.65 30.44 7.49
N ILE A 158 20.93 30.74 7.23
CA ILE A 158 21.99 29.73 7.15
C ILE A 158 22.18 29.01 8.50
N ILE A 159 22.08 29.73 9.62
CA ILE A 159 22.17 29.11 10.96
C ILE A 159 20.97 28.20 11.18
N MET A 160 19.75 28.67 10.87
CA MET A 160 18.54 27.86 10.99
C MET A 160 18.58 26.61 10.10
N LEU A 161 19.10 26.72 8.88
CA LEU A 161 19.29 25.59 7.98
C LEU A 161 20.24 24.55 8.58
N TYR A 162 21.33 24.99 9.22
CA TYR A 162 22.27 24.11 9.91
C TYR A 162 21.62 23.41 11.10
N VAL A 163 20.85 24.14 11.91
CA VAL A 163 20.10 23.61 13.07
C VAL A 163 19.10 22.53 12.67
N PHE A 164 18.48 22.67 11.48
CA PHE A 164 17.49 21.72 10.97
C PHE A 164 18.08 20.64 10.04
N CYS A 165 19.40 20.63 9.87
CA CYS A 165 20.11 19.60 9.11
C CYS A 165 19.82 18.16 9.59
N PRO A 166 19.71 17.87 10.91
CA PRO A 166 19.33 16.54 11.41
C PRO A 166 18.01 16.03 10.84
N ALA A 167 16.97 16.86 10.81
CA ALA A 167 15.66 16.49 10.28
C ALA A 167 15.72 16.26 8.76
N ILE A 168 16.44 17.11 8.03
CA ILE A 168 16.61 16.98 6.56
C ILE A 168 17.35 15.69 6.21
N ILE A 169 18.48 15.42 6.87
CA ILE A 169 19.28 14.20 6.67
C ILE A 169 18.43 12.98 6.97
N THR A 170 17.73 12.98 8.09
CA THR A 170 16.90 11.85 8.51
C THR A 170 15.77 11.59 7.51
N TYR A 171 15.14 12.64 6.99
CA TYR A 171 14.12 12.51 5.95
C TYR A 171 14.71 11.91 4.66
N GLY A 172 15.90 12.37 4.24
CA GLY A 172 16.65 11.80 3.12
C GLY A 172 17.02 10.32 3.31
N LEU A 173 17.49 9.95 4.50
CA LEU A 173 17.78 8.56 4.82
C LEU A 173 16.51 7.69 4.84
N SER A 174 15.39 8.26 5.31
CA SER A 174 14.09 7.58 5.29
C SER A 174 13.63 7.29 3.87
N TYR A 175 13.83 8.23 2.93
CA TYR A 175 13.55 8.02 1.50
C TYR A 175 14.28 6.80 0.93
N ILE A 176 15.56 6.64 1.30
CA ILE A 176 16.39 5.50 0.89
C ILE A 176 15.96 4.20 1.60
N ALA A 177 15.60 4.26 2.89
CA ALA A 177 15.32 3.08 3.70
C ALA A 177 13.95 2.42 3.44
N VAL A 178 12.92 3.20 3.10
CA VAL A 178 11.54 2.73 2.90
C VAL A 178 11.40 1.60 1.87
N PRO A 179 12.07 1.64 0.69
CA PRO A 179 12.07 0.53 -0.27
C PRO A 179 12.56 -0.82 0.29
N PHE A 180 13.49 -0.79 1.26
CA PHE A 180 14.11 -2.00 1.83
C PHE A 180 13.29 -2.59 2.99
N LEU A 181 12.54 -1.77 3.72
CA LEU A 181 11.85 -2.15 4.95
C LEU A 181 10.33 -2.32 4.79
N LYS A 182 9.91 -3.02 3.72
CA LYS A 182 8.50 -3.15 3.30
C LYS A 182 7.52 -3.65 4.38
N LYS A 183 7.98 -4.51 5.30
CA LYS A 183 7.10 -5.13 6.33
C LYS A 183 6.94 -4.27 7.58
N ASN A 184 7.90 -3.39 7.87
CA ASN A 184 7.97 -2.61 9.12
C ASN A 184 8.07 -1.11 8.82
N GLN A 185 7.39 -0.62 7.79
CA GLN A 185 7.52 0.78 7.34
C GLN A 185 7.17 1.79 8.44
N GLN A 186 6.26 1.46 9.35
CA GLN A 186 5.91 2.29 10.51
C GLN A 186 7.09 2.51 11.48
N MET A 187 7.99 1.52 11.60
CA MET A 187 9.19 1.65 12.44
C MET A 187 10.17 2.69 11.87
N ILE A 188 10.07 3.05 10.59
CA ILE A 188 10.93 4.06 9.95
C ILE A 188 10.61 5.45 10.50
N SER A 189 9.33 5.77 10.73
CA SER A 189 8.92 7.06 11.32
C SER A 189 9.33 7.20 12.79
N ILE A 190 9.39 6.09 13.52
CA ILE A 190 9.91 6.10 14.90
C ILE A 190 11.44 6.18 14.88
N GLY A 191 12.08 5.41 14.00
CA GLY A 191 13.53 5.46 13.80
C GLY A 191 14.02 6.83 13.34
N SER A 192 13.23 7.57 12.55
CA SER A 192 13.57 8.93 12.14
C SER A 192 13.61 9.90 13.32
N ILE A 193 12.67 9.80 14.28
CA ILE A 193 12.71 10.61 15.51
C ILE A 193 14.01 10.34 16.27
N VAL A 194 14.31 9.07 16.54
CA VAL A 194 15.49 8.67 17.33
C VAL A 194 16.77 9.15 16.65
N LEU A 195 16.89 8.92 15.33
CA LEU A 195 18.07 9.36 14.57
C LEU A 195 18.20 10.89 14.56
N THR A 196 17.10 11.63 14.44
CA THR A 196 17.10 13.09 14.48
C THR A 196 17.58 13.61 15.83
N ILE A 197 17.12 13.02 16.93
CA ILE A 197 17.56 13.39 18.28
C ILE A 197 19.07 13.14 18.43
N VAL A 198 19.54 11.96 18.01
CA VAL A 198 20.98 11.62 18.07
C VAL A 198 21.81 12.59 17.24
N LEU A 199 21.40 12.87 16.00
CA LEU A 199 22.09 13.83 15.13
C LEU A 199 22.06 15.25 15.69
N PHE A 200 20.97 15.67 16.32
CA PHE A 200 20.85 16.99 16.95
C PHE A 200 21.77 17.14 18.15
N MET A 201 22.01 16.07 18.94
CA MET A 201 22.97 16.10 20.04
C MET A 201 24.40 16.43 19.60
N PHE A 202 24.79 16.12 18.36
CA PHE A 202 26.09 16.53 17.81
C PHE A 202 26.15 18.01 17.41
N ILE A 203 25.00 18.63 17.15
CA ILE A 203 24.88 20.05 16.77
C ILE A 203 24.62 20.94 18.00
N PHE A 204 24.11 20.35 19.09
CA PHE A 204 23.79 21.04 20.33
C PHE A 204 24.93 21.92 20.90
N PRO A 205 26.21 21.46 20.96
CA PRO A 205 27.31 22.28 21.47
C PRO A 205 27.62 23.51 20.60
N LEU A 206 27.28 23.47 19.31
CA LEU A 206 27.44 24.61 18.40
C LEU A 206 26.31 25.65 18.60
N LEU A 207 25.15 25.21 19.09
CA LEU A 207 23.95 26.02 19.32
C LEU A 207 23.99 26.79 20.64
N GLU A 208 24.62 26.26 21.68
CA GLU A 208 24.81 26.98 22.96
C GLU A 208 25.58 28.29 22.77
N ASN A 209 26.50 28.34 21.79
CA ASN A 209 27.21 29.55 21.41
C ASN A 209 26.33 30.58 20.67
N ALA A 210 25.15 30.18 20.19
CA ALA A 210 24.27 30.98 19.34
C ALA A 210 23.05 31.56 20.07
N GLN A 211 22.94 31.43 21.40
CA GLN A 211 21.85 31.99 22.24
C GLN A 211 20.42 31.62 21.81
N ALA A 212 20.24 30.52 21.07
CA ALA A 212 18.92 30.05 20.69
C ALA A 212 18.39 29.05 21.73
N ASP A 213 17.08 29.05 21.98
CA ASP A 213 16.44 28.07 22.87
C ASP A 213 16.53 26.66 22.27
N SER A 214 17.60 25.97 22.64
CA SER A 214 18.04 24.71 22.04
C SER A 214 17.06 23.57 22.29
N GLN A 215 16.25 23.64 23.36
CA GLN A 215 15.22 22.65 23.67
C GLN A 215 14.04 22.77 22.71
N ILE A 216 13.57 23.99 22.44
CA ILE A 216 12.47 24.24 21.48
C ILE A 216 12.89 23.80 20.07
N LEU A 217 14.13 24.10 19.67
CA LEU A 217 14.66 23.75 18.35
C LEU A 217 14.86 22.24 18.18
N LEU A 218 15.22 21.51 19.24
CA LEU A 218 15.27 20.05 19.25
C LEU A 218 13.88 19.45 19.03
N VAL A 219 12.89 19.92 19.78
CA VAL A 219 11.49 19.45 19.68
C VAL A 219 10.96 19.69 18.26
N LEU A 220 11.19 20.87 17.69
CA LEU A 220 10.77 21.19 16.32
C LEU A 220 11.47 20.29 15.29
N ASN A 221 12.76 20.00 15.46
CA ASN A 221 13.48 19.05 14.60
C ASN A 221 12.84 17.66 14.62
N ALA A 222 12.57 17.13 15.82
CA ALA A 222 11.95 15.82 16.00
C ALA A 222 10.53 15.78 15.39
N ILE A 223 9.74 16.83 15.60
CA ILE A 223 8.40 16.97 15.01
C ILE A 223 8.47 16.95 13.49
N MET A 224 9.35 17.75 12.87
CA MET A 224 9.47 17.75 11.41
C MET A 224 9.91 16.39 10.88
N ALA A 225 10.93 15.77 11.48
CA ALA A 225 11.40 14.45 11.07
C ALA A 225 10.30 13.37 11.18
N PHE A 226 9.44 13.46 12.20
CA PHE A 226 8.29 12.56 12.33
C PHE A 226 7.24 12.82 11.25
N PHE A 227 6.79 14.07 11.09
CA PHE A 227 5.71 14.41 10.17
C PHE A 227 6.09 14.14 8.71
N PHE A 228 7.26 14.60 8.27
CA PHE A 228 7.68 14.43 6.88
C PHE A 228 7.95 12.96 6.56
N THR A 229 8.63 12.22 7.44
CA THR A 229 8.83 10.77 7.24
C THR A 229 7.51 10.01 7.33
N GLY A 230 6.61 10.36 8.26
CA GLY A 230 5.29 9.74 8.41
C GLY A 230 4.41 9.93 7.18
N ILE A 231 4.33 11.15 6.64
CA ILE A 231 3.64 11.45 5.38
C ILE A 231 4.26 10.63 4.25
N TYR A 232 5.59 10.63 4.12
CA TYR A 232 6.27 9.87 3.07
C TYR A 232 5.97 8.37 3.16
N VAL A 233 6.03 7.77 4.35
CA VAL A 233 5.70 6.36 4.59
C VAL A 233 4.24 6.06 4.24
N LEU A 234 3.31 6.93 4.63
CA LEU A 234 1.88 6.73 4.43
C LEU A 234 1.49 6.75 2.94
N PHE A 235 2.13 7.60 2.16
CA PHE A 235 1.88 7.72 0.72
C PHE A 235 2.86 6.90 -0.14
N TYR A 236 3.82 6.20 0.45
CA TYR A 236 4.71 5.31 -0.30
C TYR A 236 3.97 4.06 -0.75
N THR A 237 3.65 3.99 -2.04
CA THR A 237 3.20 2.75 -2.68
C THR A 237 4.37 2.09 -3.41
N PRO A 238 4.81 0.88 -3.01
CA PRO A 238 5.85 0.17 -3.74
C PRO A 238 5.40 -0.12 -5.17
N GLU A 239 6.22 0.21 -6.17
CA GLU A 239 5.89 -0.11 -7.56
C GLU A 239 5.65 -1.62 -7.71
N PRO A 240 4.58 -2.03 -8.41
CA PRO A 240 4.37 -3.44 -8.70
C PRO A 240 5.52 -3.93 -9.57
N LYS A 241 6.17 -5.03 -9.13
CA LYS A 241 7.20 -5.69 -9.95
C LYS A 241 6.60 -5.99 -11.32
N LYS A 242 7.18 -5.42 -12.38
CA LYS A 242 6.83 -5.77 -13.77
C LYS A 242 6.96 -7.28 -13.92
N VAL A 243 5.82 -7.97 -14.01
CA VAL A 243 5.80 -9.42 -14.26
C VAL A 243 6.53 -9.65 -15.58
N HIS A 244 7.67 -10.34 -15.51
CA HIS A 244 8.38 -10.77 -16.70
C HIS A 244 7.42 -11.63 -17.52
N LYS A 245 6.94 -11.08 -18.64
CA LYS A 245 6.27 -11.88 -19.66
C LYS A 245 7.25 -12.99 -20.03
N ARG A 246 6.87 -14.25 -19.76
CA ARG A 246 7.58 -15.40 -20.32
C ARG A 246 7.62 -15.20 -21.83
N LYS A 247 8.81 -14.94 -22.37
CA LYS A 247 9.01 -15.05 -23.81
C LYS A 247 8.75 -16.52 -24.16
N LYS A 248 7.74 -16.75 -25.00
CA LYS A 248 7.55 -18.03 -25.69
C LYS A 248 8.63 -18.18 -26.75
#